data_AF-X1SDP1-F1
#
_entry.id   AF-X1SDP1-F1
#
_cell.length_a   1.000
_cell.length_b   1.000
_cell.length_c   1.000
_cell.angle_alpha   90.00
_cell.angle_beta   90.00
_cell.angle_gamma   90.00
#
_symmetry.space_group_name_H-M   'P 1'
#
loop_
_entity.id
_entity.type
_entity.pdbx_description
1 polymer ?
#
loop_
_entity_poly.entity_id
_entity_poly.type
_entity_poly.pdbx_seq_one_letter_code
_entity_poly.pdbx_strand_id
1 'polypeptide(L)' 'MVICELCGKEFRTTQGLRGHKTFVHDIRSDHSKLAALLDRFGRTDETKSKLEADNPRLVLNSGI' A
#
# COMPACT_ATOMS: atom_id res chain seq x y z
N MET A 1 -22.88 -12.83 0.92
CA MET A 1 -21.75 -13.41 0.16
C MET A 1 -20.58 -12.45 0.28
N VAL A 2 -19.37 -12.93 0.52
CA VAL A 2 -18.17 -12.08 0.68
C VAL A 2 -17.07 -12.63 -0.23
N ILE A 3 -16.45 -11.76 -1.02
CA ILE A 3 -15.46 -12.13 -2.03
C ILE A 3 -14.06 -11.80 -1.51
N CYS A 4 -13.10 -12.69 -1.76
CA CYS A 4 -11.69 -12.37 -1.51
C CYS A 4 -11.17 -11.44 -2.61
N GLU A 5 -10.75 -10.23 -2.23
CA GLU A 5 -10.24 -9.23 -3.19
C GLU A 5 -8.89 -9.62 -3.80
N LEU A 6 -8.20 -10.59 -3.21
CA LEU A 6 -6.87 -11.04 -3.65
C LEU A 6 -6.94 -12.15 -4.71
N CYS A 7 -8.00 -12.96 -4.68
CA CYS A 7 -8.13 -14.11 -5.58
C CYS A 7 -9.53 -14.33 -6.17
N GLY A 8 -10.49 -13.45 -5.84
CA GLY A 8 -11.85 -13.48 -6.37
C GLY A 8 -12.74 -14.61 -5.81
N LYS A 9 -12.30 -15.40 -4.83
CA LYS A 9 -13.12 -16.50 -4.30
C LYS A 9 -14.31 -15.99 -3.50
N GLU A 10 -15.49 -16.54 -3.79
CA GLU A 10 -16.72 -16.29 -3.06
C GLU A 10 -16.86 -17.19 -1.82
N PHE A 11 -17.17 -16.57 -0.70
CA PHE A 11 -17.45 -17.24 0.57
C PHE A 11 -18.86 -16.89 1.05
N ARG A 12 -19.50 -17.86 1.71
CA ARG A 12 -20.83 -17.69 2.30
C ARG A 12 -20.79 -16.85 3.59
N THR A 13 -19.64 -16.77 4.26
CA THR A 13 -19.49 -16.16 5.58
C THR A 13 -18.18 -15.38 5.70
N THR A 14 -18.19 -14.29 6.47
CA THR A 14 -17.02 -13.45 6.76
C THR A 14 -15.90 -14.21 7.47
N GLN A 15 -16.24 -15.11 8.40
CA GLN A 15 -15.25 -15.92 9.13
C GLN A 15 -14.49 -16.88 8.20
N GLY A 16 -15.19 -17.46 7.21
CA GLY A 16 -14.58 -18.28 6.16
C GLY A 16 -13.63 -17.48 5.28
N LEU A 17 -14.00 -16.24 4.93
CA LEU A 17 -13.10 -15.35 4.21
C LEU A 17 -11.87 -14.96 5.05
N ARG A 18 -12.03 -14.72 6.35
CA ARG A 18 -10.92 -14.38 7.25
C ARG A 18 -9.92 -15.54 7.35
N GLY A 19 -10.41 -16.75 7.60
CA GLY A 19 -9.57 -17.95 7.59
C GLY A 19 -8.89 -18.15 6.23
N HIS A 20 -9.62 -18.00 5.13
CA HIS A 20 -9.05 -18.06 3.78
C HIS A 20 -7.91 -17.06 3.59
N LYS A 21 -8.09 -15.79 3.99
CA LYS A 21 -7.04 -14.77 3.93
C LYS A 21 -5.83 -15.15 4.79
N THR A 22 -6.03 -15.77 5.96
CA THR A 22 -4.92 -16.26 6.79
C THR A 22 -4.20 -17.47 6.20
N PHE A 23 -4.89 -18.50 5.70
CA PHE A 23 -4.24 -19.73 5.24
C PHE A 23 -3.68 -19.65 3.81
N VAL A 24 -4.33 -18.87 2.94
CA VAL A 24 -3.96 -18.78 1.52
C VAL A 24 -3.09 -17.57 1.23
N HIS A 25 -3.28 -16.48 1.97
CA HIS A 25 -2.58 -15.22 1.76
C HIS A 25 -1.69 -14.81 2.95
N ASP A 26 -1.57 -15.65 3.99
CA ASP A 26 -0.86 -15.38 5.25
C ASP A 26 -1.25 -14.05 5.93
N ILE A 27 -2.49 -13.58 5.68
CA ILE A 27 -2.99 -12.34 6.28
C ILE A 27 -3.54 -12.68 7.67
N ARG A 28 -2.70 -12.47 8.67
CA ARG A 28 -3.10 -12.51 10.08
C ARG A 28 -3.79 -11.20 10.41
N SER A 29 -5.10 -11.25 10.65
CA SER A 29 -5.82 -10.09 11.18
C SER A 29 -5.53 -10.02 12.68
N ASP A 30 -4.38 -9.47 13.03
CA ASP A 30 -4.01 -9.17 14.41
C ASP A 30 -4.84 -7.97 14.90
N HIS A 31 -5.98 -8.26 15.53
CA HIS A 31 -6.85 -7.26 16.16
C HIS A 31 -6.18 -6.47 17.29
N SER A 32 -4.91 -6.76 17.61
CA SER A 32 -4.19 -6.13 18.72
C SER A 32 -3.16 -5.08 18.29
N LYS A 33 -2.98 -4.78 16.99
CA LYS A 33 -1.89 -3.87 16.54
C LYS A 33 -2.24 -2.92 15.39
N LEU A 34 -3.49 -2.49 15.23
CA LEU A 34 -3.77 -1.36 14.32
C LEU A 34 -3.22 -0.02 14.85
N ALA A 35 -2.91 0.07 16.15
CA ALA A 35 -2.32 1.26 16.77
C ALA A 35 -0.79 1.35 16.66
N ALA A 36 -0.07 0.29 16.24
CA ALA A 36 1.40 0.25 16.30
C ALA A 36 2.12 0.16 14.94
N LEU A 37 1.39 -0.04 13.82
CA LEU A 37 1.98 -0.23 12.48
C LEU A 37 1.51 0.79 11.42
N LEU A 38 0.93 1.92 11.85
CA LEU A 38 1.06 3.18 11.10
C LEU A 38 2.33 3.94 11.53
N ASP A 39 3.31 3.23 12.12
CA ASP A 39 4.67 3.70 12.26
C ASP A 39 5.54 3.00 11.19
N ARG A 40 6.01 3.80 10.23
CA ARG A 40 7.19 3.58 9.35
C ARG A 40 7.12 2.80 8.03
N PHE A 41 6.06 2.05 7.69
CA PHE A 41 6.00 1.36 6.36
C PHE A 41 4.75 1.70 5.51
N GLY A 42 4.46 2.98 5.36
CA GLY A 42 3.75 3.51 4.18
C GLY A 42 4.63 3.42 2.92
N ARG A 43 5.16 2.23 2.61
CA ARG A 43 5.91 1.96 1.39
C ARG A 43 4.93 1.35 0.39
N THR A 44 4.09 2.19 -0.19
CA THR A 44 3.39 1.84 -1.43
C THR A 44 4.46 1.69 -2.50
N ASP A 45 4.65 0.47 -2.96
CA ASP A 45 5.42 0.15 -4.15
C ASP A 45 4.66 0.73 -5.36
N GLU A 46 4.78 2.04 -5.56
CA GLU A 46 4.41 2.70 -6.80
C GLU A 46 5.72 3.08 -7.48
N THR A 47 6.01 2.33 -8.53
CA THR A 47 7.07 2.53 -9.51
C THR A 47 7.03 3.93 -10.12
N LYS A 48 7.53 4.95 -9.42
CA LYS A 48 7.79 6.28 -9.99
C LYS A 48 9.16 6.29 -10.68
N SER A 49 9.27 5.49 -11.74
CA SER A 49 10.30 5.66 -12.76
C SER A 49 9.91 6.83 -13.66
N LYS A 50 10.40 8.03 -13.33
CA LYS A 50 10.65 9.14 -14.26
C LYS A 50 11.86 9.88 -13.69
N LEU A 51 13.05 9.48 -14.12
CA LEU A 51 13.79 10.15 -15.18
C LEU A 51 13.96 11.64 -14.87
N GLU A 52 15.13 11.91 -14.28
CA GLU A 52 16.05 13.01 -14.59
C GLU A 52 15.55 14.47 -14.51
N ALA A 53 16.42 15.26 -13.89
CA ALA A 53 16.27 16.66 -13.60
C ALA A 53 16.07 17.51 -14.86
N ASP A 54 14.96 18.25 -14.90
CA ASP A 54 14.86 19.48 -15.69
C ASP A 54 14.91 20.69 -14.75
N ASN A 55 16.12 21.25 -14.64
CA ASN A 55 16.43 22.67 -14.71
C ASN A 55 15.33 23.71 -14.40
N PRO A 56 15.35 24.35 -13.22
CA PRO A 56 14.85 25.71 -13.09
C PRO A 56 15.98 26.72 -13.33
N ARG A 57 15.98 27.34 -14.52
CA ARG A 57 16.65 28.63 -14.73
C ARG A 57 16.15 29.62 -13.67
N LEU A 58 16.99 29.94 -12.70
CA LEU A 58 16.91 31.25 -12.07
C LEU A 58 18.13 32.07 -12.54
N VAL A 59 17.88 32.85 -13.58
CA VAL A 59 18.70 34.02 -13.92
C VAL A 59 18.58 34.98 -12.74
N LEU A 60 19.66 35.17 -11.98
CA LEU A 60 19.76 36.30 -11.07
C LEU A 60 20.67 37.36 -11.67
N ASN A 61 20.05 38.51 -11.84
CA ASN A 61 20.54 39.80 -12.29
C ASN A 61 21.72 40.34 -11.45
N SER A 62 22.83 40.62 -12.11
CA SER A 62 23.83 41.62 -11.72
C SER A 62 24.08 42.43 -13.01
N GLY A 63 23.74 43.70 -13.17
CA GLY A 63 23.64 44.75 -12.17
C GLY A 63 24.98 45.45 -11.96
N ILE A 64 25.69 45.86 -13.02
CA ILE A 64 26.51 47.09 -13.12
C ILE A 64 26.55 47.53 -14.59
#